data_AF-A0A0B4D253-F1
#
_entry.id   AF-A0A0B4D253-F1
#
_cell.length_a   1.000
_cell.length_b   1.000
_cell.length_c   1.000
_cell.angle_alpha   90.00
_cell.angle_beta   90.00
_cell.angle_gamma   90.00
#
_symmetry.space_group_name_H-M   'P 1'
#
loop_
_entity.id
_entity.type
_entity.pdbx_description
1 polymer ?
#
loop_
_entity_poly.entity_id
_entity_poly.type
_entity_poly.pdbx_seq_one_letter_code
_entity_poly.pdbx_strand_id
1 'polypeptide(L)'
;MIGLKNILTLLLLSLTLVSCEQAETKKRVDEVITHKQIENKHTKVISDSTNILTDKVENLELEYTVWGCACPQWIQSKDNENSDKTKNYLKLHFYIEPADSTIELPIYFDAFRHRIKVTGQFYEREDYPKGTLETEEPMPKAKVFRYKKLEVIDNPNFKIDSKVEQLTLIYNAISCTCAQWSEDRKREDNNKKRYYWLEPANEKLIDADRLFNGKNLPIIIKVTGRVVTENGFPKRELSKVGQDEAGKVFRYTKIEVIQNGQKK
;
A
#
# COMPACT_ATOMS: atom_id res chain seq x y z
N MET A 1 43.28 34.72 70.96
CA MET A 1 43.05 34.89 69.51
C MET A 1 44.23 35.68 68.93
N ILE A 2 45.21 34.97 68.37
CA ILE A 2 46.42 35.49 67.72
C ILE A 2 46.61 34.66 66.44
N GLY A 3 47.08 35.30 65.36
CA GLY A 3 47.65 34.61 64.18
C GLY A 3 46.74 34.63 62.94
N LEU A 4 46.72 35.63 62.05
CA LEU A 4 47.75 36.16 61.13
C LEU A 4 47.89 35.34 59.82
N LYS A 5 47.47 35.98 58.72
CA LYS A 5 48.15 36.11 57.40
C LYS A 5 47.92 35.13 56.22
N ASN A 6 47.94 35.77 55.04
CA ASN A 6 48.38 35.38 53.69
C ASN A 6 47.28 34.89 52.72
N ILE A 7 46.92 35.65 51.68
CA ILE A 7 47.67 36.11 50.47
C ILE A 7 47.91 34.95 49.46
N LEU A 8 47.07 34.96 48.43
CA LEU A 8 47.34 34.78 46.99
C LEU A 8 48.56 33.93 46.57
N THR A 9 48.30 32.75 45.99
CA THR A 9 49.24 32.05 45.09
C THR A 9 48.52 31.11 44.11
N LEU A 10 48.86 31.29 42.81
CA LEU A 10 48.94 30.32 41.70
C LEU A 10 47.70 29.46 41.37
N LEU A 11 47.01 29.58 40.22
CA LEU A 11 47.45 29.43 38.81
C LEU A 11 48.12 28.06 38.51
N LEU A 12 47.51 27.32 37.59
CA LEU A 12 47.80 25.96 37.08
C LEU A 12 47.30 24.75 37.89
N LEU A 13 46.13 24.24 37.52
CA LEU A 13 46.03 22.80 37.20
C LEU A 13 45.24 22.61 35.90
N SER A 14 45.99 22.14 34.93
CA SER A 14 45.70 21.84 33.53
C SER A 14 44.83 20.60 33.33
N LEU A 15 44.00 20.68 32.28
CA LEU A 15 43.70 19.61 31.32
C LEU A 15 43.32 18.21 31.86
N THR A 16 42.01 17.94 31.89
CA THR A 16 41.46 16.69 31.35
C THR A 16 40.21 16.99 30.54
N LEU A 17 40.42 17.42 29.29
CA LEU A 17 39.41 17.34 28.25
C LEU A 17 39.11 15.84 28.03
N VAL A 18 37.99 15.38 28.55
CA VAL A 18 37.42 14.08 28.17
C VAL A 18 36.91 14.22 26.75
N SER A 19 37.79 13.86 25.82
CA SER A 19 37.48 13.47 24.44
C SER A 19 36.52 12.28 24.49
N CYS A 20 35.23 12.52 24.24
CA CYS A 20 34.29 11.46 23.86
C CYS A 20 33.16 12.04 23.00
N GLU A 21 33.50 12.67 21.88
CA GLU A 21 32.51 13.08 20.85
C GLU A 21 33.00 12.85 19.40
N GLN A 22 34.28 12.51 19.22
CA GLN A 22 34.85 12.24 17.89
C GLN A 22 34.72 10.77 17.43
N ALA A 23 34.46 9.82 18.34
CA ALA A 23 34.30 8.41 17.96
C ALA A 23 32.90 8.11 17.36
N GLU A 24 31.84 8.78 17.83
CA GLU A 24 30.49 8.60 17.28
C GLU A 24 30.30 9.30 15.94
N THR A 25 30.93 10.46 15.76
CA THR A 25 30.85 11.22 14.50
C THR A 25 31.56 10.47 13.36
N LYS A 26 32.69 9.81 13.63
CA LYS A 26 33.41 9.01 12.61
C LYS A 26 32.63 7.77 12.20
N LYS A 27 31.98 7.08 13.14
CA LYS A 27 31.07 5.96 12.84
C LYS A 27 29.90 6.39 11.96
N ARG A 28 29.23 7.51 12.27
CA ARG A 28 28.14 8.05 11.42
C ARG A 28 28.60 8.46 10.03
N VAL A 29 29.78 9.06 9.91
CA VAL A 29 30.31 9.50 8.61
C VAL A 29 30.73 8.30 7.76
N ASP A 30 31.35 7.27 8.35
CA ASP A 30 31.72 6.06 7.63
C ASP A 30 30.47 5.23 7.24
N GLU A 31 29.43 5.15 8.07
CA GLU A 31 28.13 4.53 7.71
C GLU A 31 27.44 5.28 6.56
N VAL A 32 27.40 6.61 6.62
CA VAL A 32 26.79 7.44 5.56
C VAL A 32 27.59 7.34 4.25
N ILE A 33 28.92 7.29 4.29
CA ILE A 33 29.76 7.11 3.10
C ILE A 33 29.62 5.71 2.52
N THR A 34 29.54 4.68 3.36
CA THR A 34 29.36 3.28 2.93
C THR A 34 27.98 3.08 2.30
N HIS A 35 26.92 3.68 2.86
CA HIS A 35 25.58 3.68 2.24
C HIS A 35 25.55 4.44 0.90
N LYS A 36 26.22 5.60 0.82
CA LYS A 36 26.29 6.39 -0.43
C LYS A 36 27.12 5.73 -1.53
N GLN A 37 28.06 4.86 -1.19
CA GLN A 37 28.83 4.08 -2.16
C GLN A 37 28.10 2.81 -2.65
N ILE A 38 27.19 2.24 -1.85
CA ILE A 38 26.34 1.11 -2.26
C ILE A 38 25.20 1.57 -3.19
N GLU A 39 24.71 2.81 -3.06
CA GLU A 39 23.64 3.36 -3.92
C GLU A 39 24.04 3.54 -5.40
N ASN A 40 25.33 3.48 -5.76
CA ASN A 40 25.80 3.83 -7.10
C ASN A 40 26.02 2.66 -8.06
N LYS A 41 25.70 1.41 -7.70
CA LYS A 41 26.10 0.26 -8.53
C LYS A 41 25.09 -0.19 -9.59
N HIS A 42 23.84 0.28 -9.57
CA HIS A 42 22.83 -0.17 -10.53
C HIS A 42 21.86 0.95 -10.96
N THR A 43 22.27 1.76 -11.94
CA THR A 43 21.44 2.83 -12.53
C THR A 43 21.35 2.73 -14.05
N LYS A 44 21.50 1.52 -14.60
CA LYS A 44 21.30 1.29 -16.03
C LYS A 44 19.82 1.00 -16.30
N VAL A 45 19.18 1.83 -17.13
CA VAL A 45 17.87 1.53 -17.71
C VAL A 45 18.03 0.39 -18.72
N ILE A 46 17.27 -0.69 -18.55
CA ILE A 46 17.37 -1.91 -19.37
C ILE A 46 16.26 -2.02 -20.43
N SER A 47 15.23 -1.19 -20.34
CA SER A 47 14.16 -1.10 -21.34
C SER A 47 14.62 -0.40 -22.63
N ASP A 48 14.25 -0.94 -23.78
CA ASP A 48 14.48 -0.37 -25.10
C ASP A 48 13.47 0.75 -25.40
N SER A 49 13.95 1.99 -25.40
CA SER A 49 13.12 3.16 -25.69
C SER A 49 12.60 3.23 -27.13
N THR A 50 13.15 2.40 -28.04
CA THR A 50 12.74 2.32 -29.46
C THR A 50 11.65 1.29 -29.72
N ASN A 51 11.19 0.55 -28.70
CA ASN A 51 10.07 -0.37 -28.84
C ASN A 51 8.77 0.41 -29.04
N ILE A 52 8.00 0.02 -30.06
CA ILE A 52 6.76 0.69 -30.46
C ILE A 52 5.54 -0.16 -30.13
N LEU A 53 4.40 0.49 -29.97
CA LEU A 53 3.12 -0.19 -29.73
C LEU A 53 2.61 -0.79 -31.03
N THR A 54 2.03 -1.98 -30.92
CA THR A 54 1.22 -2.58 -32.00
C THR A 54 -0.02 -1.73 -32.29
N ASP A 55 -0.54 -1.78 -33.51
CA ASP A 55 -1.76 -1.05 -33.90
C ASP A 55 -3.04 -1.59 -33.24
N LYS A 56 -2.97 -2.80 -32.68
CA LYS A 56 -4.12 -3.50 -32.11
C LYS A 56 -4.38 -3.07 -30.67
N VAL A 57 -5.50 -2.40 -30.47
CA VAL A 57 -6.04 -2.13 -29.13
C VAL A 57 -6.77 -3.38 -28.61
N GLU A 58 -6.41 -3.81 -27.41
CA GLU A 58 -7.03 -4.96 -26.73
C GLU A 58 -7.69 -4.55 -25.42
N ASN A 59 -8.72 -5.31 -25.04
CA ASN A 59 -9.38 -5.23 -23.74
C ASN A 59 -9.12 -6.55 -23.02
N LEU A 60 -8.39 -6.50 -21.92
CA LEU A 60 -7.95 -7.69 -21.19
C LEU A 60 -8.50 -7.68 -19.77
N GLU A 61 -8.95 -8.83 -19.28
CA GLU A 61 -9.15 -9.08 -17.85
C GLU A 61 -7.94 -9.86 -17.34
N LEU A 62 -7.25 -9.29 -16.36
CA LEU A 62 -5.95 -9.75 -15.87
C LEU A 62 -5.99 -10.13 -14.40
N GLU A 63 -5.21 -11.16 -14.10
CA GLU A 63 -4.86 -11.61 -12.75
C GLU A 63 -3.39 -11.36 -12.48
N TYR A 64 -3.08 -11.06 -11.22
CA TYR A 64 -1.72 -10.92 -10.72
C TYR A 64 -1.28 -12.23 -10.06
N THR A 65 -0.19 -12.81 -10.55
CA THR A 65 0.46 -13.99 -9.96
C THR A 65 1.56 -13.53 -9.01
N VAL A 66 1.44 -13.91 -7.74
CA VAL A 66 2.47 -13.64 -6.73
C VAL A 66 3.60 -14.65 -6.87
N TRP A 67 4.70 -14.22 -7.49
CA TRP A 67 5.93 -15.00 -7.62
C TRP A 67 6.91 -14.73 -6.47
N GLY A 68 7.85 -15.65 -6.28
CA GLY A 68 9.06 -15.43 -5.47
C GLY A 68 10.24 -14.86 -6.25
N CYS A 69 10.01 -14.31 -7.45
CA CYS A 69 11.02 -13.74 -8.36
C CYS A 69 10.51 -12.47 -9.05
N ALA A 70 11.43 -11.69 -9.63
CA ALA A 70 11.13 -10.50 -10.45
C ALA A 70 10.62 -10.84 -11.88
N CYS A 71 9.76 -11.86 -11.97
CA CYS A 71 9.21 -12.39 -13.21
C CYS A 71 7.95 -11.62 -13.66
N PRO A 72 7.53 -11.72 -14.94
CA PRO A 72 6.27 -11.14 -15.40
C PRO A 72 5.09 -11.68 -14.56
N GLN A 73 4.32 -10.79 -13.95
CA GLN A 73 3.30 -11.19 -12.96
C GLN A 73 1.89 -11.25 -13.50
N TRP A 74 1.61 -10.71 -14.69
CA TRP A 74 0.24 -10.59 -15.17
C TRP A 74 -0.11 -11.67 -16.18
N ILE A 75 -1.29 -12.26 -16.05
CA ILE A 75 -1.85 -13.26 -16.96
C ILE A 75 -3.30 -12.89 -17.27
N GLN A 76 -3.80 -13.24 -18.46
CA GLN A 76 -5.23 -13.11 -18.74
C GLN A 76 -6.01 -14.12 -17.89
N SER A 77 -7.10 -13.70 -17.24
CA SER A 77 -7.90 -14.56 -16.37
C SER A 77 -8.34 -15.87 -17.04
N LYS A 78 -8.74 -15.79 -18.32
CA LYS A 78 -9.14 -16.96 -19.11
C LYS A 78 -8.03 -17.99 -19.32
N ASP A 79 -6.77 -17.56 -19.28
CA ASP A 79 -5.61 -18.43 -19.47
C ASP A 79 -5.18 -19.08 -18.14
N ASN A 80 -5.55 -18.49 -16.99
CA ASN A 80 -5.35 -19.08 -15.67
C ASN A 80 -6.41 -20.14 -15.33
N GLU A 81 -7.62 -19.99 -15.86
CA GLU A 81 -8.73 -20.95 -15.70
C GLU A 81 -8.58 -22.20 -16.58
N ASN A 82 -7.68 -22.15 -17.57
CA ASN A 82 -7.51 -23.22 -18.55
C ASN A 82 -6.56 -24.31 -18.03
N SER A 83 -7.05 -25.55 -17.94
CA SER A 83 -6.25 -26.73 -17.54
C SER A 83 -5.34 -27.29 -18.63
N ASP A 84 -5.14 -26.55 -19.73
CA ASP A 84 -4.32 -26.96 -20.86
C ASP A 84 -2.82 -26.98 -20.49
N LYS A 85 -2.37 -28.15 -20.04
CA LYS A 85 -0.98 -28.43 -19.67
C LYS A 85 0.00 -28.39 -20.84
N THR A 86 -0.47 -28.23 -22.08
CA THR A 86 0.41 -28.12 -23.26
C THR A 86 1.02 -26.73 -23.40
N LYS A 87 0.39 -25.71 -22.81
CA LYS A 87 0.92 -24.34 -22.79
C LYS A 87 1.95 -24.19 -21.67
N ASN A 88 3.11 -23.61 -22.01
CA ASN A 88 4.06 -23.21 -20.99
C ASN A 88 3.47 -22.04 -20.20
N TYR A 89 3.03 -22.30 -18.97
CA TYR A 89 2.37 -21.34 -18.07
C TYR A 89 3.17 -20.04 -17.90
N LEU A 90 4.50 -20.13 -17.82
CA LEU A 90 5.37 -18.96 -17.69
C LEU A 90 5.31 -18.05 -18.94
N LYS A 91 5.11 -18.63 -20.13
CA LYS A 91 4.99 -17.85 -21.38
C LYS A 91 3.64 -17.13 -21.54
N LEU A 92 2.67 -17.44 -20.69
CA LEU A 92 1.37 -16.74 -20.66
C LEU A 92 1.44 -15.45 -19.84
N HIS A 93 2.51 -15.27 -19.07
CA HIS A 93 2.70 -14.10 -18.25
C HIS A 93 3.40 -12.97 -19.01
N PHE A 94 3.06 -11.74 -18.65
CA PHE A 94 3.60 -10.53 -19.25
C PHE A 94 3.67 -9.39 -18.23
N TYR A 95 4.37 -8.33 -18.59
CA TYR A 95 4.41 -7.10 -17.82
C TYR A 95 3.30 -6.15 -18.26
N ILE A 96 2.86 -5.27 -17.36
CA ILE A 96 1.98 -4.16 -17.71
C ILE A 96 2.63 -2.84 -17.30
N GLU A 97 2.29 -1.76 -18.00
CA GLU A 97 2.65 -0.40 -17.61
C GLU A 97 1.52 0.59 -17.92
N PRO A 98 1.34 1.63 -17.09
CA PRO A 98 0.38 2.68 -17.40
C PRO A 98 0.87 3.58 -18.54
N ALA A 99 -0.05 4.16 -19.29
CA ALA A 99 0.28 5.16 -20.30
C ALA A 99 0.74 6.50 -19.71
N ASP A 100 0.30 6.83 -18.49
CA ASP A 100 0.70 7.99 -17.70
C ASP A 100 0.45 7.74 -16.19
N SER A 101 1.01 8.57 -15.32
CA SER A 101 0.97 8.35 -13.86
C SER A 101 -0.42 8.50 -13.22
N THR A 102 -1.41 9.05 -13.92
CA THR A 102 -2.76 9.25 -13.36
C THR A 102 -3.61 7.99 -13.34
N ILE A 103 -3.16 6.94 -14.04
CA ILE A 103 -3.85 5.65 -14.15
C ILE A 103 -3.02 4.51 -13.55
N GLU A 104 -2.10 4.81 -12.63
CA GLU A 104 -1.35 3.77 -11.92
C GLU A 104 -2.28 2.79 -11.18
N LEU A 105 -1.75 1.59 -10.90
CA LEU A 105 -2.46 0.60 -10.11
C LEU A 105 -2.76 1.19 -8.73
N PRO A 106 -4.03 1.28 -8.31
CA PRO A 106 -4.39 2.01 -7.11
C PRO A 106 -3.88 1.29 -5.87
N ILE A 107 -3.58 2.05 -4.81
CA ILE A 107 -3.01 1.54 -3.56
C ILE A 107 -3.87 0.46 -2.88
N TYR A 108 -5.18 0.45 -3.16
CA TYR A 108 -6.12 -0.55 -2.63
C TYR A 108 -6.14 -1.86 -3.43
N PHE A 109 -5.43 -1.96 -4.55
CA PHE A 109 -5.34 -3.20 -5.30
C PHE A 109 -4.70 -4.29 -4.42
N ASP A 110 -5.26 -5.49 -4.52
CA ASP A 110 -4.86 -6.65 -3.74
C ASP A 110 -4.99 -7.85 -4.68
N ALA A 111 -3.87 -8.53 -4.92
CA ALA A 111 -3.77 -9.60 -5.92
C ALA A 111 -4.71 -10.79 -5.64
N PHE A 112 -5.11 -11.00 -4.39
CA PHE A 112 -6.01 -12.10 -4.02
C PHE A 112 -7.47 -11.68 -4.12
N ARG A 113 -7.77 -10.43 -3.74
CA ARG A 113 -9.14 -9.90 -3.71
C ARG A 113 -9.61 -9.38 -5.07
N HIS A 114 -8.69 -8.96 -5.92
CA HIS A 114 -9.01 -8.17 -7.10
C HIS A 114 -8.43 -8.75 -8.38
N ARG A 115 -9.12 -8.48 -9.49
CA ARG A 115 -8.60 -8.55 -10.87
C ARG A 115 -8.60 -7.13 -11.45
N ILE A 116 -7.96 -6.95 -12.60
CA ILE A 116 -8.06 -5.69 -13.34
C ILE A 116 -8.62 -5.91 -14.73
N LYS A 117 -9.42 -4.96 -15.22
CA LYS A 117 -9.74 -4.82 -16.63
C LYS A 117 -8.94 -3.66 -17.19
N VAL A 118 -8.24 -3.90 -18.28
CA VAL A 118 -7.39 -2.90 -18.92
C VAL A 118 -7.69 -2.78 -20.40
N THR A 119 -7.63 -1.55 -20.92
CA THR A 119 -7.67 -1.27 -22.36
C THR A 119 -6.33 -0.69 -22.78
N GLY A 120 -5.68 -1.27 -23.79
CA GLY A 120 -4.30 -0.92 -24.12
C GLY A 120 -3.78 -1.64 -25.36
N GLN A 121 -2.46 -1.61 -25.53
CA GLN A 121 -1.75 -2.20 -26.67
C GLN A 121 -0.51 -2.92 -26.15
N PHE A 122 -0.14 -4.04 -26.79
CA PHE A 122 1.17 -4.64 -26.57
C PHE A 122 2.24 -3.85 -27.33
N TYR A 123 3.46 -3.86 -26.80
CA TYR A 123 4.65 -3.54 -27.59
C TYR A 123 4.94 -4.65 -28.60
N GLU A 124 5.57 -4.29 -29.72
CA GLU A 124 5.88 -5.24 -30.80
C GLU A 124 6.89 -6.31 -30.38
N ARG A 125 7.90 -5.93 -29.59
CA ARG A 125 8.97 -6.82 -29.14
C ARG A 125 8.84 -7.12 -27.65
N GLU A 126 9.25 -8.33 -27.26
CA GLU A 126 9.43 -8.67 -25.84
C GLU A 126 10.54 -7.82 -25.24
N ASP A 127 10.26 -7.21 -24.09
CA ASP A 127 11.16 -6.31 -23.40
C ASP A 127 10.72 -6.09 -21.94
N TYR A 128 11.09 -4.95 -21.36
CA TYR A 128 10.72 -4.54 -20.01
C TYR A 128 9.79 -3.33 -20.07
N PRO A 129 9.01 -3.05 -19.00
CA PRO A 129 8.38 -1.75 -18.81
C PRO A 129 9.38 -0.60 -19.01
N LYS A 130 8.92 0.53 -19.54
CA LYS A 130 9.76 1.69 -19.79
C LYS A 130 10.32 2.23 -18.47
N GLY A 131 11.64 2.46 -18.46
CA GLY A 131 12.34 2.97 -17.28
C GLY A 131 12.74 1.90 -16.28
N THR A 132 12.52 0.61 -16.55
CA THR A 132 13.03 -0.48 -15.70
C THR A 132 14.55 -0.35 -15.53
N LEU A 133 14.98 -0.35 -14.28
CA LEU A 133 16.39 -0.33 -13.89
C LEU A 133 16.90 -1.77 -13.72
N GLU A 134 18.17 -1.97 -14.05
CA GLU A 134 18.86 -3.22 -13.78
C GLU A 134 18.92 -3.49 -12.26
N THR A 135 18.55 -4.70 -11.85
CA THR A 135 18.60 -5.17 -10.47
C THR A 135 19.57 -6.34 -10.33
N GLU A 136 19.93 -6.70 -9.09
CA GLU A 136 20.79 -7.87 -8.83
C GLU A 136 20.15 -9.18 -9.34
N GLU A 137 18.83 -9.31 -9.15
CA GLU A 137 18.06 -10.41 -9.73
C GLU A 137 17.77 -10.10 -11.21
N PRO A 138 18.21 -10.95 -12.16
CA PRO A 138 17.94 -10.72 -13.57
C PRO A 138 16.47 -10.95 -13.90
N MET A 139 15.84 -9.94 -14.49
CA MET A 139 14.48 -10.04 -15.00
C MET A 139 14.48 -10.64 -16.41
N PRO A 140 13.62 -11.62 -16.74
CA PRO A 140 13.48 -12.09 -18.10
C PRO A 140 12.68 -11.09 -18.95
N LYS A 141 13.02 -10.95 -20.23
CA LYS A 141 12.16 -10.22 -21.18
C LYS A 141 10.85 -10.96 -21.38
N ALA A 142 9.76 -10.20 -21.56
CA ALA A 142 8.46 -10.76 -21.89
C ALA A 142 7.65 -9.74 -22.68
N LYS A 143 6.43 -10.10 -23.09
CA LYS A 143 5.49 -9.11 -23.63
C LYS A 143 5.24 -8.02 -22.59
N VAL A 144 5.02 -6.80 -23.07
CA VAL A 144 4.68 -5.65 -22.23
C VAL A 144 3.39 -5.04 -22.76
N PHE A 145 2.39 -4.90 -21.89
CA PHE A 145 1.10 -4.31 -22.22
C PHE A 145 0.99 -2.90 -21.64
N ARG A 146 0.93 -1.88 -22.50
CA ARG A 146 0.73 -0.49 -22.09
C ARG A 146 -0.76 -0.16 -22.09
N TYR A 147 -1.32 0.10 -20.92
CA TYR A 147 -2.75 0.38 -20.76
C TYR A 147 -3.04 1.88 -20.65
N LYS A 148 -4.17 2.29 -21.21
CA LYS A 148 -4.71 3.67 -21.18
C LYS A 148 -5.98 3.78 -20.33
N LYS A 149 -6.54 2.65 -19.92
CA LYS A 149 -7.69 2.55 -19.00
C LYS A 149 -7.46 1.37 -18.09
N LEU A 150 -7.85 1.54 -16.83
CA LEU A 150 -7.78 0.52 -15.79
C LEU A 150 -9.06 0.57 -14.96
N GLU A 151 -9.62 -0.59 -14.68
CA GLU A 151 -10.74 -0.78 -13.77
C GLU A 151 -10.39 -1.94 -12.83
N VAL A 152 -10.47 -1.73 -11.52
CA VAL A 152 -10.30 -2.80 -10.54
C VAL A 152 -11.64 -3.47 -10.28
N ILE A 153 -11.70 -4.78 -10.45
CA ILE A 153 -12.90 -5.59 -10.23
C ILE A 153 -12.66 -6.62 -9.13
N ASP A 154 -13.73 -7.11 -8.51
CA ASP A 154 -13.60 -8.19 -7.52
C ASP A 154 -13.20 -9.48 -8.22
N ASN A 155 -12.31 -10.25 -7.58
CA ASN A 155 -11.99 -11.60 -7.99
C ASN A 155 -13.15 -12.55 -7.61
N PRO A 156 -13.85 -13.17 -8.58
CA PRO A 156 -14.97 -14.07 -8.28
C PRO A 156 -14.54 -15.33 -7.50
N ASN A 157 -13.25 -15.69 -7.56
CA ASN A 157 -12.70 -16.84 -6.86
C ASN A 157 -12.15 -16.49 -5.47
N PHE A 158 -12.26 -15.22 -5.04
CA PHE A 158 -11.81 -14.80 -3.72
C PHE A 158 -12.68 -15.44 -2.63
N LYS A 159 -12.05 -16.28 -1.80
CA LYS A 159 -12.72 -16.95 -0.68
C LYS A 159 -12.48 -16.15 0.59
N ILE A 160 -13.57 -15.69 1.19
CA ILE A 160 -13.56 -15.01 2.48
C ILE A 160 -13.84 -16.05 3.56
N ASP A 161 -12.81 -16.38 4.34
CA ASP A 161 -12.91 -17.33 5.45
C ASP A 161 -13.54 -16.72 6.71
N SER A 162 -13.69 -15.38 6.75
CA SER A 162 -14.30 -14.69 7.87
C SER A 162 -15.83 -14.90 7.92
N LYS A 163 -16.36 -14.93 9.14
CA LYS A 163 -17.79 -15.12 9.38
C LYS A 163 -18.56 -13.84 9.06
N VAL A 164 -19.85 -14.00 8.75
CA VAL A 164 -20.76 -12.84 8.73
C VAL A 164 -20.89 -12.32 10.15
N GLU A 165 -20.62 -11.04 10.31
CA GLU A 165 -20.70 -10.34 11.59
C GLU A 165 -21.60 -9.12 11.46
N GLN A 166 -22.15 -8.71 12.61
CA GLN A 166 -22.88 -7.48 12.75
C GLN A 166 -22.14 -6.59 13.73
N LEU A 167 -21.75 -5.40 13.27
CA LEU A 167 -20.99 -4.43 14.05
C LEU A 167 -21.82 -3.17 14.25
N THR A 168 -21.78 -2.63 15.47
CA THR A 168 -22.22 -1.26 15.75
C THR A 168 -20.97 -0.40 15.80
N LEU A 169 -20.85 0.53 14.85
CA LEU A 169 -19.66 1.32 14.64
C LEU A 169 -19.94 2.80 14.89
N ILE A 170 -18.99 3.47 15.53
CA ILE A 170 -18.96 4.91 15.69
C ILE A 170 -17.89 5.50 14.76
N TYR A 171 -18.23 6.59 14.10
CA TYR A 171 -17.29 7.36 13.29
C TYR A 171 -16.36 8.20 14.17
N ASN A 172 -15.08 8.22 13.85
CA ASN A 172 -14.06 8.98 14.54
C ASN A 172 -13.49 10.06 13.62
N ALA A 173 -13.78 11.33 13.92
CA ALA A 173 -13.16 12.46 13.24
C ALA A 173 -11.71 12.63 13.74
N ILE A 174 -10.79 11.87 13.13
CA ILE A 174 -9.36 11.88 13.42
C ILE A 174 -8.60 12.57 12.28
N SER A 175 -7.47 13.20 12.61
CA SER A 175 -6.65 13.94 11.63
C SER A 175 -5.78 13.03 10.75
N CYS A 176 -5.54 11.78 11.13
CA CYS A 176 -4.86 10.80 10.26
C CYS A 176 -5.74 10.46 9.06
N THR A 177 -5.11 9.99 7.99
CA THR A 177 -5.78 9.40 6.83
C THR A 177 -6.10 7.91 7.03
N CYS A 178 -6.05 7.43 8.27
CA CYS A 178 -6.26 6.04 8.67
C CYS A 178 -7.75 5.69 8.90
N ALA A 179 -8.03 4.39 9.06
CA ALA A 179 -9.38 3.86 9.27
C ALA A 179 -10.17 4.60 10.38
N GLN A 180 -11.36 5.12 10.05
CA GLN A 180 -12.10 6.05 10.91
C GLN A 180 -13.28 5.42 11.67
N TRP A 181 -13.66 4.18 11.38
CA TRP A 181 -14.77 3.50 12.06
C TRP A 181 -14.27 2.58 13.16
N SER A 182 -14.98 2.53 14.28
CA SER A 182 -14.60 1.64 15.38
C SER A 182 -15.81 1.09 16.11
N GLU A 183 -15.70 -0.08 16.71
CA GLU A 183 -16.74 -0.59 17.61
C GLU A 183 -16.93 0.34 18.81
N ASP A 184 -18.19 0.57 19.19
CA ASP A 184 -18.55 1.29 20.41
C ASP A 184 -18.16 0.44 21.65
N ARG A 185 -17.37 1.01 22.56
CA ARG A 185 -16.65 0.27 23.61
C ARG A 185 -17.61 -0.18 24.71
N LYS A 186 -18.03 -1.45 24.66
CA LYS A 186 -18.54 -2.21 25.84
C LYS A 186 -17.93 -3.61 26.00
N ARG A 187 -16.94 -4.02 25.19
CA ARG A 187 -16.27 -5.33 25.36
C ARG A 187 -15.01 -5.17 26.21
N GLU A 188 -14.98 -5.87 27.33
CA GLU A 188 -14.03 -5.77 28.45
C GLU A 188 -12.63 -6.33 28.19
N ASP A 189 -12.37 -7.00 27.07
CA ASP A 189 -11.05 -7.61 26.84
C ASP A 189 -10.15 -6.75 25.95
N ASN A 190 -9.16 -6.14 26.61
CA ASN A 190 -8.02 -5.39 26.07
C ASN A 190 -8.35 -4.02 25.48
N ASN A 191 -7.92 -2.97 26.17
CA ASN A 191 -8.06 -1.52 25.94
C ASN A 191 -7.75 -0.94 24.53
N LYS A 192 -7.51 -1.75 23.49
CA LYS A 192 -7.23 -1.29 22.13
C LYS A 192 -8.52 -1.22 21.30
N LYS A 193 -8.90 0.00 20.93
CA LYS A 193 -9.99 0.28 19.99
C LYS A 193 -9.62 -0.31 18.63
N ARG A 194 -10.49 -1.14 18.07
CA ARG A 194 -10.32 -1.68 16.72
C ARG A 194 -10.90 -0.71 15.72
N TYR A 195 -10.08 -0.30 14.76
CA TYR A 195 -10.49 0.56 13.67
C TYR A 195 -10.71 -0.25 12.40
N TYR A 196 -11.68 0.18 11.60
CA TYR A 196 -12.14 -0.48 10.39
C TYR A 196 -12.20 0.52 9.24
N TRP A 197 -11.66 0.13 8.11
CA TRP A 197 -12.07 0.63 6.81
C TRP A 197 -13.41 0.00 6.43
N LEU A 198 -14.34 0.79 5.90
CA LEU A 198 -15.63 0.28 5.45
C LEU A 198 -15.71 0.27 3.93
N GLU A 199 -16.23 -0.83 3.40
CA GLU A 199 -16.38 -1.04 1.96
C GLU A 199 -17.80 -1.53 1.65
N PRO A 200 -18.61 -0.81 0.86
CA PRO A 200 -19.91 -1.32 0.45
C PRO A 200 -19.73 -2.53 -0.47
N ALA A 201 -20.54 -3.58 -0.30
CA ALA A 201 -20.51 -4.75 -1.17
C ALA A 201 -21.02 -4.47 -2.60
N ASN A 202 -21.72 -3.35 -2.81
CA ASN A 202 -22.16 -2.88 -4.12
C ASN A 202 -22.53 -1.39 -4.06
N GLU A 203 -22.63 -0.76 -5.22
CA GLU A 203 -22.90 0.68 -5.38
C GLU A 203 -24.29 1.12 -4.91
N LYS A 204 -25.24 0.20 -4.66
CA LYS A 204 -26.58 0.54 -4.15
C LYS A 204 -26.57 0.83 -2.65
N LEU A 205 -25.52 0.44 -1.95
CA LEU A 205 -25.36 0.69 -0.53
C LEU A 205 -24.78 2.09 -0.30
N ILE A 206 -25.26 2.75 0.75
CA ILE A 206 -24.76 4.06 1.16
C ILE A 206 -23.30 3.91 1.58
N ASP A 207 -22.42 4.69 0.96
CA ASP A 207 -21.03 4.86 1.40
C ASP A 207 -20.99 5.49 2.80
N ALA A 208 -20.64 4.68 3.80
CA ALA A 208 -20.61 5.08 5.20
C ALA A 208 -19.77 6.34 5.44
N ASP A 209 -18.62 6.48 4.76
CA ASP A 209 -17.71 7.61 4.95
C ASP A 209 -18.33 8.95 4.51
N ARG A 210 -19.34 8.92 3.63
CA ARG A 210 -20.09 10.11 3.20
C ARG A 210 -21.15 10.56 4.21
N LEU A 211 -21.41 9.79 5.26
CA LEU A 211 -22.34 10.20 6.31
C LEU A 211 -21.81 11.40 7.11
N PHE A 212 -20.49 11.55 7.20
CA PHE A 212 -19.87 12.70 7.86
C PHE A 212 -19.72 13.87 6.90
N ASN A 213 -20.47 14.94 7.18
CA ASN A 213 -20.45 16.19 6.42
C ASN A 213 -19.57 17.29 7.05
N GLY A 214 -18.71 16.93 8.01
CA GLY A 214 -17.88 17.88 8.75
C GLY A 214 -18.55 18.52 9.98
N LYS A 215 -19.84 18.27 10.25
CA LYS A 215 -20.58 18.96 11.33
C LYS A 215 -21.30 18.02 12.30
N ASN A 216 -21.90 16.95 11.79
CA ASN A 216 -22.83 16.15 12.57
C ASN A 216 -22.13 14.99 13.26
N LEU A 217 -21.96 15.08 14.58
CA LEU A 217 -21.47 13.99 15.43
C LEU A 217 -22.39 13.82 16.66
N PRO A 218 -22.47 12.61 17.24
CA PRO A 218 -21.84 11.37 16.76
C PRO A 218 -22.56 10.79 15.54
N ILE A 219 -21.84 10.00 14.75
CA ILE A 219 -22.42 9.13 13.71
C ILE A 219 -22.24 7.70 14.18
N ILE A 220 -23.36 6.99 14.31
CA ILE A 220 -23.40 5.60 14.74
C ILE A 220 -24.17 4.83 13.67
N ILE A 221 -23.55 3.77 13.17
CA ILE A 221 -24.14 2.87 12.19
C ILE A 221 -24.13 1.45 12.71
N LYS A 222 -25.05 0.65 12.18
CA LYS A 222 -25.07 -0.79 12.34
C LYS A 222 -24.86 -1.42 10.98
N VAL A 223 -23.80 -2.21 10.83
CA VAL A 223 -23.44 -2.86 9.57
C VAL A 223 -23.47 -4.37 9.73
N THR A 224 -23.86 -5.06 8.66
CA THR A 224 -23.74 -6.52 8.55
C THR A 224 -22.87 -6.83 7.34
N GLY A 225 -21.87 -7.69 7.53
CA GLY A 225 -20.81 -7.89 6.56
C GLY A 225 -19.75 -8.87 7.01
N ARG A 226 -18.58 -8.79 6.41
CA ARG A 226 -17.43 -9.66 6.67
C ARG A 226 -16.13 -8.87 6.60
N VAL A 227 -15.11 -9.30 7.34
CA VAL A 227 -13.75 -8.79 7.17
C VAL A 227 -13.15 -9.41 5.90
N VAL A 228 -12.75 -8.58 4.94
CA VAL A 228 -12.18 -9.02 3.64
C VAL A 228 -10.66 -8.95 3.60
N THR A 229 -10.04 -8.15 4.47
CA THR A 229 -8.61 -8.21 4.76
C THR A 229 -8.35 -7.69 6.17
N GLU A 230 -7.38 -8.27 6.86
CA GLU A 230 -6.89 -7.82 8.16
C GLU A 230 -5.95 -6.61 8.02
N ASN A 231 -5.27 -6.49 6.88
CA ASN A 231 -4.33 -5.44 6.58
C ASN A 231 -4.42 -5.05 5.10
N GLY A 232 -5.15 -3.98 4.81
CA GLY A 232 -5.27 -3.43 3.46
C GLY A 232 -6.18 -2.21 3.41
N PHE A 233 -6.74 -1.95 2.24
CA PHE A 233 -7.58 -0.77 1.98
C PHE A 233 -8.94 -1.16 1.39
N PRO A 234 -9.97 -0.32 1.62
CA PRO A 234 -11.25 -0.47 0.94
C PRO A 234 -11.08 -0.15 -0.55
N LYS A 235 -11.83 -0.85 -1.39
CA LYS A 235 -11.87 -0.68 -2.85
C LYS A 235 -12.53 0.64 -3.24
N ARG A 236 -11.84 1.75 -2.99
CA ARG A 236 -12.21 3.12 -3.35
C ARG A 236 -10.98 4.02 -3.33
N GLU A 237 -11.07 5.15 -4.02
CA GLU A 237 -10.03 6.17 -3.94
C GLU A 237 -9.88 6.72 -2.52
N LEU A 238 -8.63 6.76 -2.06
CA LEU A 238 -8.23 7.26 -0.75
C LEU A 238 -7.30 8.44 -0.92
N SER A 239 -7.58 9.53 -0.22
CA SER A 239 -6.74 10.72 -0.27
C SER A 239 -5.50 10.56 0.60
N LYS A 240 -4.32 10.55 -0.03
CA LYS A 240 -3.01 10.71 0.64
C LYS A 240 -2.73 9.68 1.74
N VAL A 241 -3.06 8.41 1.50
CA VAL A 241 -2.73 7.31 2.43
C VAL A 241 -1.38 6.67 2.10
N GLY A 242 -0.62 6.32 3.13
CA GLY A 242 0.58 5.49 3.04
C GLY A 242 0.27 4.01 3.31
N GLN A 243 1.14 3.10 2.88
CA GLN A 243 0.99 1.65 3.14
C GLN A 243 0.97 1.31 4.65
N ASP A 244 1.60 2.15 5.48
CA ASP A 244 1.58 2.08 6.94
C ASP A 244 0.19 2.36 7.56
N GLU A 245 -0.74 2.89 6.78
CA GLU A 245 -2.13 3.13 7.18
C GLU A 245 -3.10 2.03 6.75
N ALA A 246 -2.58 0.95 6.15
CA ALA A 246 -3.34 -0.25 5.87
C ALA A 246 -3.96 -0.79 7.17
N GLY A 247 -5.18 -1.29 7.07
CA GLY A 247 -5.95 -1.71 8.22
C GLY A 247 -7.00 -2.74 7.89
N LYS A 248 -7.81 -3.06 8.89
CA LYS A 248 -8.88 -4.05 8.75
C LYS A 248 -9.99 -3.50 7.86
N VAL A 249 -10.30 -4.20 6.77
CA VAL A 249 -11.37 -3.80 5.84
C VAL A 249 -12.59 -4.67 6.08
N PHE A 250 -13.70 -4.03 6.45
CA PHE A 250 -14.99 -4.67 6.64
C PHE A 250 -15.92 -4.34 5.47
N ARG A 251 -16.22 -5.35 4.65
CA ARG A 251 -17.14 -5.22 3.52
C ARG A 251 -18.57 -5.50 4.00
N TYR A 252 -19.45 -4.50 3.93
CA TYR A 252 -20.83 -4.62 4.43
C TYR A 252 -21.83 -4.85 3.29
N THR A 253 -22.78 -5.75 3.54
CA THR A 253 -23.93 -6.05 2.67
C THR A 253 -25.21 -5.37 3.13
N LYS A 254 -25.23 -4.86 4.36
CA LYS A 254 -26.32 -4.06 4.93
C LYS A 254 -25.75 -2.97 5.83
N ILE A 255 -26.35 -1.79 5.78
CA ILE A 255 -26.05 -0.65 6.65
C ILE A 255 -27.36 -0.05 7.15
N GLU A 256 -27.37 0.33 8.43
CA GLU A 256 -28.45 1.05 9.09
C GLU A 256 -27.85 2.24 9.85
N VAL A 257 -28.37 3.43 9.62
CA VAL A 257 -27.93 4.64 10.33
C VAL A 257 -28.72 4.74 11.63
N ILE A 258 -28.04 4.52 12.76
CA ILE A 258 -28.65 4.57 14.11
C ILE A 258 -28.70 6.01 14.62
N GLN A 259 -27.64 6.77 14.34
CA GLN A 259 -27.54 8.18 14.71
C GLN A 259 -26.67 8.94 13.70
N ASN A 260 -27.07 10.16 13.35
CA ASN A 260 -26.30 11.06 12.49
C ASN A 260 -26.44 12.50 13.00
N GLY A 261 -25.73 12.83 14.09
CA GLY A 261 -25.86 14.09 14.82
C GLY A 261 -26.76 13.99 16.06
N GLN A 262 -27.09 15.13 16.67
CA GLN A 262 -27.88 15.14 17.91
C GLN A 262 -29.31 14.62 17.68
N LYS A 263 -29.76 13.70 18.56
CA LYS A 263 -31.19 13.55 18.82
C LYS A 263 -31.64 14.82 19.54
N LYS A 264 -32.53 15.60 18.93
CA LYS A 264 -33.27 16.63 19.67
C LYS A 264 -34.09 15.99 20.78
#